data_AF-A0A6I2RDY0-F1
#
_entry.id   AF-A0A6I2RDY0-F1
#
_cell.length_a   1.000
_cell.length_b   1.000
_cell.length_c   1.000
_cell.angle_alpha   90.00
_cell.angle_beta   90.00
_cell.angle_gamma   90.00
#
_symmetry.space_group_name_H-M   'P 1'
#
loop_
_entity.id
_entity.type
_entity.pdbx_description
1 polymer ?
#
loop_
_entity_poly.entity_id
_entity_poly.type
_entity_poly.pdbx_seq_one_letter_code
_entity_poly.pdbx_strand_id
1 'polypeptide(L)'
;MVKIQVTHLFEDTGFCKDVFQSVSEPRFYINRDSETGEWYTATPVYYENDSRVRTDVVIEILLDGEAVALDGNGTFDGKRPFVPFHQFRERVTKLLMDKYPALKGYGAMKEMLLSLPGGERYADSRGIWENWVYDLDSGRRREQVTENAHWMGQEYYILAVQETHRPTGFVFTNFRLRAANQPAGSASCDLLLYDWQTHP
;
A
#
# COMPACT_ATOMS: atom_id res chain seq x y z
N MET A 1 26.90 19.05 5.13
CA MET A 1 26.00 17.94 4.78
C MET A 1 25.97 17.82 3.28
N VAL A 2 26.05 16.59 2.77
CA VAL A 2 25.88 16.29 1.35
C VAL A 2 24.39 16.06 1.13
N LYS A 3 23.81 16.64 0.09
CA LYS A 3 22.42 16.36 -0.30
C LYS A 3 22.40 15.51 -1.56
N ILE A 4 21.59 14.46 -1.56
CA ILE A 4 21.26 13.66 -2.75
C ILE A 4 19.76 13.71 -2.99
N GLN A 5 19.38 13.64 -4.27
CA GLN A 5 17.99 13.59 -4.69
C GLN A 5 17.66 12.21 -5.21
N VAL A 6 16.53 11.65 -4.75
CA VAL A 6 16.06 10.32 -5.12
C VAL A 6 14.57 10.31 -5.41
N THR A 7 14.10 9.35 -6.19
CA THR A 7 12.69 9.06 -6.40
C THR A 7 12.37 7.66 -5.84
N HIS A 8 11.20 7.51 -5.22
CA HIS A 8 10.71 6.22 -4.75
C HIS A 8 10.40 5.31 -5.94
N LEU A 9 10.92 4.09 -5.92
CA LEU A 9 10.63 3.09 -6.96
C LEU A 9 9.50 2.17 -6.55
N PHE A 10 9.62 1.53 -5.40
CA PHE A 10 8.60 0.65 -4.85
C PHE A 10 8.84 0.38 -3.36
N GLU A 11 7.78 -0.05 -2.69
CA GLU A 11 7.81 -0.62 -1.35
C GLU A 11 7.88 -2.15 -1.46
N ASP A 12 8.79 -2.77 -0.71
CA ASP A 12 8.92 -4.20 -0.55
C ASP A 12 8.60 -4.57 0.89
N THR A 13 7.31 -4.84 1.13
CA THR A 13 6.81 -5.22 2.45
C THR A 13 7.33 -6.58 2.93
N GLY A 14 7.80 -7.44 2.01
CA GLY A 14 8.35 -8.75 2.37
C GLY A 14 9.73 -8.66 3.02
N PHE A 15 10.51 -7.63 2.66
CA PHE A 15 11.83 -7.35 3.21
C PHE A 15 11.88 -6.06 4.05
N CYS A 16 10.72 -5.50 4.43
CA CYS A 16 10.61 -4.28 5.23
C CYS A 16 11.48 -3.13 4.70
N LYS A 17 11.44 -2.88 3.38
CA LYS A 17 12.27 -1.84 2.75
C LYS A 17 11.51 -1.04 1.68
N ASP A 18 11.82 0.24 1.60
CA ASP A 18 11.49 1.11 0.48
C ASP A 18 12.74 1.29 -0.39
N VAL A 19 12.59 1.10 -1.70
CA VAL A 19 13.69 1.22 -2.66
C VAL A 19 13.59 2.55 -3.39
N PHE A 20 14.72 3.26 -3.47
CA PHE A 20 14.83 4.56 -4.12
C PHE A 20 15.96 4.56 -5.16
N GLN A 21 15.80 5.39 -6.18
CA GLN A 21 16.80 5.62 -7.23
C GLN A 21 17.24 7.07 -7.24
N SER A 22 18.54 7.33 -7.43
CA SER A 22 19.05 8.69 -7.62
C SER A 22 18.47 9.37 -8.85
N VAL A 23 18.25 10.68 -8.76
CA VAL A 23 17.83 11.50 -9.89
C VAL A 23 19.00 11.82 -10.82
N SER A 24 20.21 11.96 -10.27
CA SER A 24 21.44 12.24 -11.02
C SER A 24 22.04 10.99 -11.65
N GLU A 25 22.75 11.19 -12.76
CA GLU A 25 23.64 10.20 -13.36
C GLU A 25 25.05 10.24 -12.72
N PRO A 26 25.75 9.08 -12.62
CA PRO A 26 25.25 7.73 -12.89
C PRO A 26 24.20 7.32 -11.85
N ARG A 27 23.15 6.61 -12.29
CA ARG A 27 22.11 6.10 -11.38
C ARG A 27 22.69 5.18 -10.31
N PHE A 28 22.26 5.38 -9.08
CA PHE A 28 22.49 4.48 -7.95
C PHE A 28 21.21 4.26 -7.16
N TYR A 29 21.19 3.23 -6.32
CA TYR A 29 20.04 2.85 -5.51
C TYR A 29 20.37 2.95 -4.03
N ILE A 30 19.36 3.31 -3.26
CA ILE A 30 19.42 3.32 -1.81
C ILE A 30 18.11 2.77 -1.27
N ASN A 31 18.19 2.10 -0.13
CA ASN A 31 17.04 1.58 0.56
C ASN A 31 16.82 2.35 1.85
N ARG A 32 15.56 2.44 2.26
CA ARG A 32 15.16 2.83 3.61
C ARG A 32 14.47 1.64 4.25
N ASP A 33 14.95 1.21 5.40
CA ASP A 33 14.26 0.23 6.22
C ASP A 33 12.93 0.84 6.69
N SER A 34 11.83 0.14 6.41
CA SER A 34 10.48 0.68 6.59
C SER A 34 10.06 0.70 8.06
N GLU A 35 10.72 -0.08 8.92
CA GLU A 35 10.44 -0.17 10.36
C GLU A 35 11.30 0.80 11.17
N THR A 36 12.61 0.76 10.94
CA THR A 36 13.61 1.53 11.70
C THR A 36 13.86 2.92 11.11
N GLY A 37 13.58 3.10 9.82
CA GLY A 37 13.89 4.33 9.09
C GLY A 37 15.37 4.52 8.76
N GLU A 38 16.18 3.48 8.92
CA GLU A 38 17.61 3.52 8.58
C GLU A 38 17.83 3.42 7.07
N TRP A 39 18.81 4.18 6.57
CA TRP A 39 19.15 4.24 5.15
C TRP A 39 20.42 3.46 4.82
N TYR A 40 20.38 2.75 3.69
CA TYR A 40 21.45 1.89 3.18
C TYR A 40 21.70 2.19 1.70
N THR A 41 22.94 2.09 1.24
CA THR A 41 23.22 1.94 -0.19
C THR A 41 22.69 0.59 -0.65
N ALA A 42 22.39 0.46 -1.94
CA ALA A 42 21.86 -0.77 -2.50
C ALA A 42 22.52 -1.15 -3.82
N THR A 43 22.68 -2.45 -4.04
CA THR A 43 23.10 -2.99 -5.33
C THR A 43 21.92 -3.00 -6.31
N PRO A 44 22.13 -2.86 -7.62
CA PRO A 44 21.03 -2.88 -8.60
C PRO A 44 20.42 -4.28 -8.77
N VAL A 45 21.09 -5.33 -8.30
CA VAL A 45 20.63 -6.72 -8.39
C VAL A 45 19.90 -7.05 -7.09
N TYR A 46 18.58 -7.28 -7.17
CA TYR A 46 17.68 -7.53 -6.02
C TYR A 46 17.57 -6.41 -4.98
N TYR A 47 18.22 -5.26 -5.17
CA TYR A 47 18.18 -4.11 -4.26
C TYR A 47 18.55 -4.52 -2.84
N GLU A 48 19.58 -5.33 -2.67
CA GLU A 48 20.06 -5.75 -1.35
C GLU A 48 20.72 -4.56 -0.63
N ASN A 49 20.54 -4.48 0.68
CA ASN A 49 21.25 -3.51 1.50
C ASN A 49 22.75 -3.81 1.43
N ASP A 50 23.54 -2.78 1.18
CA ASP A 50 24.99 -2.82 1.22
C ASP A 50 25.47 -2.06 2.47
N SER A 51 25.97 -0.84 2.31
CA SER A 51 26.54 -0.06 3.42
C SER A 51 25.52 0.92 3.99
N ARG A 52 25.53 1.09 5.32
CA ARG A 52 24.73 2.13 5.97
C ARG A 52 25.13 3.51 5.44
N VAL A 53 24.14 4.30 5.02
CA VAL A 53 24.37 5.67 4.55
C VAL A 53 24.92 6.52 5.70
N ARG A 54 25.92 7.35 5.40
CA ARG A 54 26.54 8.23 6.39
C ARG A 54 25.54 9.24 6.97
N THR A 55 25.77 9.65 8.21
CA THR A 55 24.89 10.58 8.94
C THR A 55 24.94 12.02 8.42
N ASP A 56 25.96 12.39 7.63
CA ASP A 56 26.05 13.72 7.03
C ASP A 56 25.40 13.83 5.64
N VAL A 57 24.73 12.76 5.18
CA VAL A 57 23.97 12.72 3.94
C VAL A 57 22.49 13.00 4.23
N VAL A 58 21.96 14.01 3.54
CA VAL A 58 20.54 14.34 3.46
C VAL A 58 19.98 13.74 2.18
N ILE A 59 18.87 13.04 2.32
CA ILE A 59 18.17 12.37 1.23
C ILE A 59 16.88 13.14 0.98
N GLU A 60 16.85 13.84 -0.15
CA GLU A 60 15.68 14.57 -0.62
C GLU A 60 14.89 13.68 -1.56
N ILE A 61 13.70 13.26 -1.10
CA ILE A 61 12.81 12.40 -1.86
C ILE A 61 11.91 13.27 -2.72
N LEU A 62 11.97 13.05 -4.03
CA LEU A 62 11.14 13.72 -5.03
C LEU A 62 10.01 12.81 -5.49
N LEU A 63 8.80 13.36 -5.54
CA LEU A 63 7.63 12.77 -6.19
C LEU A 63 7.14 13.77 -7.24
N ASP A 64 7.02 13.34 -8.49
CA ASP A 64 6.70 14.21 -9.64
C ASP A 64 7.56 15.49 -9.73
N GLY A 65 8.82 15.39 -9.32
CA GLY A 65 9.79 16.51 -9.32
C GLY A 65 9.76 17.40 -8.09
N GLU A 66 8.79 17.23 -7.19
CA GLU A 66 8.62 18.04 -5.99
C GLU A 66 9.15 17.34 -4.73
N ALA A 67 9.78 18.10 -3.82
CA ALA A 67 10.38 17.55 -2.61
C ALA A 67 9.32 17.20 -1.54
N VAL A 68 9.06 15.90 -1.36
CA VAL A 68 8.03 15.38 -0.45
C VAL A 68 8.58 14.95 0.91
N ALA A 69 9.87 14.62 0.98
CA ALA A 69 10.56 14.35 2.25
C ALA A 69 12.02 14.79 2.22
N LEU A 70 12.56 15.01 3.42
CA LEU A 70 13.95 15.30 3.69
C LEU A 70 14.38 14.37 4.83
N ASP A 71 15.07 13.29 4.50
CA ASP A 71 15.40 12.21 5.42
C ASP A 71 16.90 11.90 5.40
N GLY A 72 17.33 10.87 6.13
CA GLY A 72 18.72 10.43 6.22
C GLY A 72 19.03 9.88 7.61
N ASN A 73 20.20 9.29 7.79
CA ASN A 73 20.56 8.70 9.07
C ASN A 73 20.95 9.73 10.14
N GLY A 74 21.28 10.97 9.75
CA GLY A 74 21.65 12.03 10.69
C GLY A 74 20.46 12.85 11.20
N THR A 75 20.76 13.71 12.18
CA THR A 75 19.88 14.78 12.65
C THR A 75 20.25 16.08 11.94
N PHE A 76 19.26 16.80 11.42
CA PHE A 76 19.44 18.08 10.74
C PHE A 76 18.15 18.90 10.74
N ASP A 77 18.28 20.21 10.57
CA ASP A 77 17.14 21.13 10.55
C ASP A 77 16.25 20.86 9.32
N GLY A 78 14.93 20.85 9.55
CA GLY A 78 13.95 20.58 8.49
C GLY A 78 13.82 19.10 8.10
N LYS A 79 14.42 18.17 8.88
CA LYS A 79 14.21 16.74 8.67
C LYS A 79 12.72 16.40 8.76
N ARG A 80 12.21 15.80 7.68
CA ARG A 80 10.84 15.33 7.50
C ARG A 80 10.94 13.92 6.91
N PRO A 81 10.95 12.88 7.76
CA PRO A 81 11.18 11.52 7.32
C PRO A 81 10.18 11.05 6.26
N PHE A 82 10.62 10.16 5.39
CA PHE A 82 9.73 9.45 4.48
C PHE A 82 8.78 8.56 5.29
N VAL A 83 7.51 8.48 4.87
CA VAL A 83 6.54 7.57 5.48
C VAL A 83 6.26 6.43 4.50
N PRO A 84 6.58 5.17 4.85
CA PRO A 84 6.25 4.01 4.03
C PRO A 84 4.76 3.93 3.70
N PHE A 85 4.44 3.40 2.52
CA PHE A 85 3.06 3.33 2.04
C PHE A 85 2.21 2.40 2.91
N HIS A 86 2.75 1.29 3.40
CA HIS A 86 2.02 0.38 4.30
C HIS A 86 1.59 1.07 5.61
N GLN A 87 2.44 1.92 6.21
CA GLN A 87 2.07 2.68 7.41
C GLN A 87 0.96 3.70 7.12
N PHE A 88 1.00 4.32 5.94
CA PHE A 88 -0.10 5.18 5.50
C PHE A 88 -1.40 4.38 5.35
N ARG A 89 -1.33 3.22 4.69
CA ARG A 89 -2.47 2.30 4.53
C ARG A 89 -3.07 1.92 5.89
N GLU A 90 -2.25 1.52 6.86
CA GLU A 90 -2.70 1.17 8.20
C GLU A 90 -3.42 2.31 8.91
N ARG A 91 -2.90 3.54 8.79
CA ARG A 91 -3.57 4.72 9.36
C ARG A 91 -4.93 4.98 8.72
N VAL A 92 -5.04 4.84 7.39
CA VAL A 92 -6.33 4.98 6.69
C VAL A 92 -7.29 3.87 7.12
N THR A 93 -6.83 2.62 7.17
CA THR A 93 -7.60 1.47 7.64
C THR A 93 -8.16 1.72 9.05
N LYS A 94 -7.31 2.16 9.98
CA LYS A 94 -7.73 2.48 11.35
C LYS A 94 -8.77 3.60 11.39
N LEU A 95 -8.56 4.67 10.64
CA LEU A 95 -9.50 5.80 10.56
C LEU A 95 -10.88 5.34 10.08
N LEU A 96 -10.93 4.49 9.05
CA LEU A 96 -12.20 3.95 8.55
C LEU A 96 -12.87 3.02 9.55
N MET A 97 -12.12 2.18 10.26
CA MET A 97 -12.67 1.32 11.31
C MET A 97 -13.25 2.13 12.48
N ASP A 98 -12.56 3.19 12.90
CA ASP A 98 -13.04 4.08 13.97
C ASP A 98 -14.33 4.82 13.54
N LYS A 99 -14.41 5.23 12.27
CA LYS A 99 -15.56 5.95 11.71
C LYS A 99 -16.74 5.03 11.39
N TYR A 100 -16.47 3.82 10.94
CA TYR A 100 -17.47 2.82 10.56
C TYR A 100 -17.21 1.50 11.29
N PRO A 101 -17.61 1.37 12.56
CA PRO A 101 -17.32 0.18 13.38
C PRO A 101 -17.92 -1.13 12.85
N ALA A 102 -18.86 -1.06 11.90
CA ALA A 102 -19.46 -2.21 11.25
C ALA A 102 -18.59 -2.81 10.14
N LEU A 103 -17.51 -2.13 9.73
CA LEU A 103 -16.54 -2.66 8.78
C LEU A 103 -15.85 -3.88 9.36
N LYS A 104 -15.55 -4.83 8.47
CA LYS A 104 -15.06 -6.16 8.81
C LYS A 104 -13.69 -6.34 8.18
N GLY A 105 -12.76 -6.93 8.94
CA GLY A 105 -11.43 -7.25 8.45
C GLY A 105 -11.44 -8.48 7.54
N TYR A 106 -10.28 -8.76 6.94
CA TYR A 106 -10.09 -9.91 6.05
C TYR A 106 -10.45 -11.27 6.67
N GLY A 107 -10.17 -11.48 7.96
CA GLY A 107 -10.53 -12.74 8.63
C GLY A 107 -12.03 -13.03 8.57
N ALA A 108 -12.86 -12.05 8.93
CA ALA A 108 -14.32 -12.18 8.87
C ALA A 108 -14.83 -12.32 7.43
N MET A 109 -14.21 -11.62 6.47
CA MET A 109 -14.53 -11.75 5.05
C MET A 109 -14.28 -13.19 4.57
N LYS A 110 -13.13 -13.77 4.95
CA LYS A 110 -12.78 -15.14 4.62
C LYS A 110 -13.72 -16.14 5.27
N GLU A 111 -14.05 -15.99 6.55
CA GLU A 111 -15.02 -16.85 7.23
C GLU A 111 -16.40 -16.81 6.57
N MET A 112 -16.88 -15.61 6.22
CA MET A 112 -18.15 -15.45 5.50
C MET A 112 -18.09 -16.16 4.14
N LEU A 113 -17.02 -15.97 3.37
CA LEU A 113 -16.82 -16.65 2.09
C LEU A 113 -16.88 -18.17 2.23
N LEU A 114 -16.16 -18.73 3.21
CA LEU A 114 -16.10 -20.18 3.47
C LEU A 114 -17.44 -20.76 3.95
N SER A 115 -18.31 -19.93 4.54
CA SER A 115 -19.64 -20.36 5.01
C SER A 115 -20.66 -20.55 3.89
N LEU A 116 -20.39 -20.01 2.69
CA LEU A 116 -21.31 -20.04 1.57
C LEU A 116 -21.05 -21.24 0.65
N PRO A 117 -22.08 -21.78 -0.04
CA PRO A 117 -21.90 -22.83 -1.03
C PRO A 117 -20.87 -22.46 -2.11
N GLY A 118 -19.89 -23.33 -2.34
CA GLY A 118 -18.76 -23.07 -3.25
C GLY A 118 -17.56 -22.42 -2.57
N GLY A 119 -17.72 -21.96 -1.33
CA GLY A 119 -16.66 -21.39 -0.49
C GLY A 119 -15.67 -22.43 0.02
N GLU A 120 -16.09 -23.68 0.19
CA GLU A 120 -15.25 -24.79 0.66
C GLU A 120 -13.99 -25.01 -0.19
N ARG A 121 -14.01 -24.56 -1.45
CA ARG A 121 -12.89 -24.60 -2.39
C ARG A 121 -11.69 -23.76 -1.93
N TYR A 122 -11.89 -22.79 -1.03
CA TYR A 122 -10.86 -21.88 -0.52
C TYR A 122 -10.42 -22.22 0.91
N ALA A 123 -10.82 -23.39 1.43
CA ALA A 123 -10.50 -23.82 2.79
C ALA A 123 -9.04 -24.30 2.96
N ASP A 124 -8.40 -24.78 1.89
CA ASP A 124 -7.02 -25.28 1.96
C ASP A 124 -5.99 -24.14 2.05
N SER A 125 -5.12 -24.20 3.05
CA SER A 125 -4.01 -23.28 3.25
C SER A 125 -2.75 -23.63 2.45
N ARG A 126 -2.72 -24.80 1.80
CA ARG A 126 -1.56 -25.30 1.02
C ARG A 126 -1.63 -24.98 -0.47
N GLY A 127 -2.77 -24.51 -0.96
CA GLY A 127 -2.92 -23.97 -2.31
C GLY A 127 -2.26 -22.60 -2.44
N ILE A 128 -1.59 -22.38 -3.56
CA ILE A 128 -0.96 -21.10 -3.93
C ILE A 128 -2.02 -19.99 -3.82
N TRP A 129 -1.85 -19.11 -2.80
CA TRP A 129 -2.47 -17.81 -2.50
C TRP A 129 -3.93 -17.57 -2.91
N GLU A 130 -4.81 -17.30 -1.94
CA GLU A 130 -5.95 -16.36 -2.02
C GLU A 130 -6.77 -16.31 -3.34
N ASN A 131 -6.98 -17.45 -4.00
CA ASN A 131 -7.50 -17.50 -5.38
C ASN A 131 -8.92 -16.92 -5.55
N TRP A 132 -9.66 -16.74 -4.44
CA TRP A 132 -11.01 -16.19 -4.47
C TRP A 132 -11.09 -14.80 -5.10
N VAL A 133 -10.02 -13.99 -5.03
CA VAL A 133 -9.95 -12.67 -5.67
C VAL A 133 -9.99 -12.77 -7.20
N TYR A 134 -9.45 -13.86 -7.78
CA TYR A 134 -9.52 -14.09 -9.23
C TYR A 134 -10.92 -14.49 -9.71
N ASP A 135 -11.77 -14.96 -8.80
CA ASP A 135 -13.14 -15.38 -9.07
C ASP A 135 -14.17 -14.24 -8.92
N LEU A 136 -13.71 -13.00 -8.76
CA LEU A 136 -14.58 -11.81 -8.74
C LEU A 136 -15.16 -11.49 -10.13
N ASP A 137 -16.42 -11.07 -10.17
CA ASP A 137 -17.13 -10.63 -11.37
C ASP A 137 -16.78 -9.17 -11.69
N SER A 138 -15.72 -8.97 -12.49
CA SER A 138 -15.29 -7.66 -12.93
C SER A 138 -16.36 -6.89 -13.74
N GLY A 139 -17.31 -7.58 -14.38
CA GLY A 139 -18.38 -6.96 -15.16
C GLY A 139 -19.46 -6.29 -14.31
N ARG A 140 -19.56 -6.67 -13.03
CA ARG A 140 -20.54 -6.12 -12.07
C ARG A 140 -19.93 -5.14 -11.08
N ARG A 141 -18.62 -4.92 -11.14
CA ARG A 141 -17.90 -4.02 -10.25
C ARG A 141 -18.48 -2.61 -10.32
N ARG A 142 -18.77 -2.04 -9.16
CA ARG A 142 -19.21 -0.64 -9.01
C ARG A 142 -18.28 0.07 -8.05
N GLU A 143 -17.68 1.16 -8.51
CA GLU A 143 -16.77 1.96 -7.69
C GLU A 143 -17.44 3.27 -7.30
N GLN A 144 -17.33 3.63 -6.02
CA GLN A 144 -17.74 4.91 -5.48
C GLN A 144 -16.60 5.51 -4.66
N VAL A 145 -16.25 6.78 -4.92
CA VAL A 145 -15.35 7.53 -4.04
C VAL A 145 -16.13 7.90 -2.78
N THR A 146 -15.62 7.52 -1.62
CA THR A 146 -16.24 7.84 -0.32
C THR A 146 -15.54 8.99 0.36
N GLU A 147 -14.21 8.98 0.36
CA GLU A 147 -13.35 9.90 1.11
C GLU A 147 -12.01 10.08 0.40
N ASN A 148 -11.21 11.07 0.86
CA ASN A 148 -9.86 11.32 0.36
C ASN A 148 -8.84 11.15 1.49
N ALA A 149 -7.64 10.74 1.13
CA ALA A 149 -6.48 10.62 2.03
C ALA A 149 -5.23 11.18 1.34
N HIS A 150 -4.22 11.56 2.12
CA HIS A 150 -3.00 12.16 1.58
C HIS A 150 -1.77 11.39 2.05
N TRP A 151 -0.88 11.10 1.12
CA TRP A 151 0.40 10.45 1.38
C TRP A 151 1.50 11.14 0.60
N MET A 152 2.52 11.62 1.32
CA MET A 152 3.72 12.22 0.71
C MET A 152 3.40 13.28 -0.36
N GLY A 153 2.41 14.16 -0.11
CA GLY A 153 2.01 15.20 -1.07
C GLY A 153 1.07 14.74 -2.20
N GLN A 154 0.83 13.43 -2.34
CA GLN A 154 -0.11 12.85 -3.29
C GLN A 154 -1.47 12.60 -2.62
N GLU A 155 -2.55 13.03 -3.27
CA GLU A 155 -3.92 12.69 -2.88
C GLU A 155 -4.30 11.29 -3.37
N TYR A 156 -5.03 10.55 -2.54
CA TYR A 156 -5.62 9.26 -2.82
C TYR A 156 -7.13 9.29 -2.54
N TYR A 157 -7.90 8.68 -3.42
CA TYR A 157 -9.30 8.35 -3.17
C TYR A 157 -9.42 7.04 -2.39
N ILE A 158 -10.24 7.07 -1.35
CA ILE A 158 -10.79 5.89 -0.69
C ILE A 158 -12.04 5.50 -1.48
N LEU A 159 -12.01 4.30 -2.04
CA LEU A 159 -13.06 3.74 -2.88
C LEU A 159 -13.84 2.70 -2.10
N ALA A 160 -15.16 2.79 -2.10
CA ALA A 160 -16.03 1.66 -1.84
C ALA A 160 -16.29 0.93 -3.16
N VAL A 161 -15.78 -0.29 -3.29
CA VAL A 161 -15.90 -1.09 -4.50
C VAL A 161 -16.83 -2.27 -4.22
N GLN A 162 -18.04 -2.23 -4.77
CA GLN A 162 -18.92 -3.39 -4.71
C GLN A 162 -18.42 -4.47 -5.66
N GLU A 163 -18.17 -5.65 -5.12
CA GLU A 163 -17.66 -6.83 -5.79
C GLU A 163 -18.66 -7.98 -5.65
N THR A 164 -18.63 -8.92 -6.61
CA THR A 164 -19.42 -10.14 -6.54
C THR A 164 -18.49 -11.34 -6.75
N HIS A 165 -18.47 -12.26 -5.79
CA HIS A 165 -17.71 -13.49 -5.93
C HIS A 165 -18.54 -14.51 -6.74
N ARG A 166 -18.12 -14.84 -7.97
CA ARG A 166 -18.93 -15.62 -8.91
C ARG A 166 -19.35 -16.99 -8.37
N PRO A 167 -18.46 -17.78 -7.74
CA PRO A 167 -18.80 -19.12 -7.28
C PRO A 167 -19.86 -19.16 -6.18
N THR A 168 -19.85 -18.18 -5.28
CA THR A 168 -20.75 -18.16 -4.11
C THR A 168 -21.93 -17.21 -4.29
N GLY A 169 -21.89 -16.31 -5.29
CA GLY A 169 -22.84 -15.22 -5.45
C GLY A 169 -22.72 -14.12 -4.38
N PHE A 170 -21.70 -14.20 -3.52
CA PHE A 170 -21.52 -13.26 -2.42
C PHE A 170 -21.24 -11.85 -2.91
N VAL A 171 -22.07 -10.90 -2.50
CA VAL A 171 -21.90 -9.48 -2.79
C VAL A 171 -21.40 -8.76 -1.55
N PHE A 172 -20.32 -8.03 -1.70
CA PHE A 172 -19.69 -7.28 -0.61
C PHE A 172 -19.04 -6.01 -1.17
N THR A 173 -18.77 -5.06 -0.30
CA THR A 173 -18.01 -3.85 -0.60
C THR A 173 -16.58 -4.02 -0.10
N ASN A 174 -15.61 -3.85 -0.97
CA ASN A 174 -14.18 -3.81 -0.67
C ASN A 174 -13.69 -2.36 -0.67
N PHE A 175 -13.05 -1.93 0.41
CA PHE A 175 -12.47 -0.58 0.50
C PHE A 175 -11.04 -0.54 -0.03
N ARG A 176 -10.76 0.38 -0.94
CA ARG A 176 -9.48 0.44 -1.68
C ARG A 176 -8.93 1.86 -1.77
N LEU A 177 -7.63 2.00 -1.96
CA LEU A 177 -6.94 3.26 -2.24
C LEU A 177 -6.54 3.35 -3.71
N ARG A 178 -6.87 4.46 -4.36
CA ARG A 178 -6.36 4.80 -5.71
C ARG A 178 -5.80 6.21 -5.69
N ALA A 179 -4.62 6.42 -6.28
CA ALA A 179 -4.08 7.77 -6.43
C ALA A 179 -5.06 8.65 -7.24
N ALA A 180 -5.33 9.86 -6.77
CA ALA A 180 -6.35 10.74 -7.34
C ALA A 180 -6.04 11.18 -8.78
N ASN A 181 -4.77 11.12 -9.18
CA ASN A 181 -4.33 11.40 -10.56
C ASN A 181 -4.57 10.22 -11.53
N GLN A 182 -5.05 9.07 -11.05
CA GLN A 182 -5.34 7.90 -11.88
C GLN A 182 -6.84 7.83 -12.25
N PRO A 183 -7.17 7.37 -13.47
CA PRO A 183 -8.55 7.27 -13.92
C PRO A 183 -9.36 6.21 -13.16
N ALA A 184 -10.70 6.32 -13.22
CA ALA A 184 -11.59 5.29 -12.68
C ALA A 184 -11.30 3.91 -13.29
N GLY A 185 -11.39 2.85 -12.48
CA GLY A 185 -11.06 1.47 -12.88
C GLY A 185 -9.56 1.16 -13.02
N SER A 186 -8.65 2.09 -12.74
CA SER A 186 -7.21 1.80 -12.72
C SER A 186 -6.81 0.92 -11.52
N ALA A 187 -5.51 0.60 -11.46
CA ALA A 187 -4.92 -0.07 -10.29
C ALA A 187 -5.25 0.67 -8.98
N SER A 188 -5.50 -0.12 -7.93
CA SER A 188 -5.86 0.35 -6.59
C SER A 188 -5.39 -0.67 -5.55
N CYS A 189 -4.96 -0.18 -4.38
CA CYS A 189 -4.49 -0.98 -3.26
C CYS A 189 -5.67 -1.37 -2.37
N ASP A 190 -5.76 -2.64 -1.97
CA ASP A 190 -6.78 -3.13 -1.04
C ASP A 190 -6.47 -2.66 0.41
N LEU A 191 -7.47 -2.18 1.14
CA LEU A 191 -7.35 -1.81 2.56
C LEU A 191 -7.60 -2.99 3.52
N LEU A 192 -8.00 -4.15 2.97
CA LEU A 192 -8.45 -5.34 3.69
C LEU A 192 -9.63 -5.06 4.62
N LEU A 193 -10.48 -4.14 4.20
CA LEU A 193 -11.69 -3.72 4.87
C LEU A 193 -12.89 -3.97 3.99
N TYR A 194 -13.92 -4.55 4.59
CA TYR A 194 -15.06 -5.08 3.87
C TYR A 194 -16.37 -4.70 4.57
N ASP A 195 -17.43 -4.57 3.79
CA ASP A 195 -18.79 -4.49 4.28
C ASP A 195 -19.71 -5.40 3.47
N TRP A 196 -20.76 -5.91 4.11
CA TRP A 196 -21.83 -6.67 3.46
C TRP A 196 -23.04 -6.71 4.37
N GLN A 197 -24.21 -6.80 3.76
CA GLN A 197 -25.44 -7.09 4.49
C GLN A 197 -25.46 -8.58 4.85
N THR A 198 -25.54 -8.89 6.14
CA THR A 198 -26.03 -10.20 6.57
C THR A 198 -27.52 -10.23 6.23
N HIS A 199 -27.96 -11.16 5.38
CA HIS A 199 -29.38 -11.32 5.12
C HIS A 199 -30.14 -11.43 6.46
N PRO A 200 -31.35 -10.84 6.58
CA PRO A 200 -32.21 -11.02 7.74
C PRO A 200 -32.61 -12.49 7.95
#